data_AF-A0A1G6ZFW5-F1
#
_entry.id   AF-A0A1G6ZFW5-F1
#
_cell.length_a   1.000
_cell.length_b   1.000
_cell.length_c   1.000
_cell.angle_alpha   90.00
_cell.angle_beta   90.00
_cell.angle_gamma   90.00
#
_symmetry.space_group_name_H-M   'P 1'
#
loop_
_entity.id
_entity.type
_entity.pdbx_description
1 polymer ?
#
loop_
_entity_poly.entity_id
_entity_poly.type
_entity_poly.pdbx_seq_one_letter_code
_entity_poly.pdbx_strand_id
1 'polypeptide(L)'
;MKKISFSAALLLAITFSFSVAAHNRNNDSKIEISTALNLPVSGVYEWDFEIPGLGTEKSTITFSNTIVLQEMKGKAYNTKYRMKVVSYDSKTKKIVLEGVDSKKGKYYAMFLKDITSKSTMIYKAEFETKSDADKFARPADDNKENHGWNIYTKK
;
A
#
# COMPACT_ATOMS: atom_id res chain seq x y z
N MET A 1 63.73 -19.65 45.44
CA MET A 1 63.37 -20.97 46.02
C MET A 1 62.62 -21.78 44.97
N LYS A 2 63.17 -22.97 44.66
CA LYS A 2 62.53 -24.26 44.32
C LYS A 2 61.18 -24.25 43.55
N LYS A 3 61.14 -24.72 42.29
CA LYS A 3 61.01 -26.13 41.82
C LYS A 3 59.56 -26.65 42.00
N ILE A 4 58.88 -27.38 41.11
CA ILE A 4 59.18 -28.12 39.86
C ILE A 4 57.81 -28.50 39.25
N SER A 5 57.74 -28.55 37.91
CA SER A 5 56.68 -29.11 37.06
C SER A 5 56.42 -30.61 37.30
N PHE A 6 55.28 -31.16 36.86
CA PHE A 6 55.31 -32.44 36.11
C PHE A 6 54.04 -32.62 35.25
N SER A 7 54.31 -32.91 33.98
CA SER A 7 53.40 -33.32 32.91
C SER A 7 52.78 -34.69 33.15
N ALA A 8 51.62 -34.93 32.54
CA ALA A 8 51.34 -36.23 31.90
C ALA A 8 50.35 -36.02 30.75
N ALA A 9 50.86 -36.20 29.54
CA ALA A 9 50.06 -36.41 28.34
C ALA A 9 49.57 -37.86 28.30
N LEU A 10 48.36 -38.09 27.82
CA LEU A 10 48.00 -39.38 27.22
C LEU A 10 47.17 -39.12 25.96
N LEU A 11 47.82 -39.35 24.83
CA LEU A 11 47.18 -39.56 23.53
C LEU A 11 46.38 -40.87 23.60
N LEU A 12 45.15 -40.87 23.09
CA LEU A 12 44.61 -42.03 22.41
C LEU A 12 43.87 -41.56 21.15
N ALA A 13 44.38 -41.96 19.99
CA ALA A 13 43.75 -41.79 18.70
C ALA A 13 42.87 -43.01 18.40
N ILE A 14 41.62 -42.79 17.98
CA ILE A 14 40.82 -43.78 17.26
C ILE A 14 40.12 -43.08 16.09
N THR A 15 40.05 -43.81 14.98
CA THR A 15 39.98 -43.43 13.58
C THR A 15 38.59 -43.13 13.00
N PHE A 16 38.63 -42.37 11.90
CA PHE A 16 37.70 -42.18 10.79
C PHE A 16 36.36 -42.94 10.75
N SER A 17 35.30 -42.18 10.47
CA SER A 17 34.29 -42.56 9.47
C SER A 17 33.77 -41.30 8.78
N PHE A 18 33.99 -41.21 7.46
CA PHE A 18 33.33 -40.22 6.61
C PHE A 18 31.83 -40.54 6.58
N SER A 19 31.00 -39.56 6.92
CA SER A 19 29.62 -39.49 6.45
C SER A 19 29.47 -38.22 5.63
N VAL A 20 29.49 -38.38 4.31
CA VAL A 20 28.94 -37.40 3.38
C VAL A 20 27.43 -37.53 3.45
N ALA A 21 26.74 -36.53 3.99
CA ALA A 21 25.32 -36.33 3.70
C ALA A 21 24.90 -34.88 3.95
N ALA A 22 24.37 -34.29 2.87
CA ALA A 22 23.42 -33.19 2.83
C ALA A 22 23.89 -31.81 3.32
N HIS A 23 24.27 -31.02 2.32
CA HIS A 23 24.09 -29.57 2.27
C HIS A 23 22.62 -29.22 2.62
N ASN A 24 22.30 -29.00 3.89
CA ASN A 24 20.99 -28.51 4.28
C ASN A 24 20.91 -27.01 3.97
N ARG A 25 20.65 -26.69 2.70
CA ARG A 25 19.99 -25.44 2.34
C ARG A 25 18.59 -25.54 2.94
N ASN A 26 18.43 -25.06 4.17
CA ASN A 26 17.13 -24.60 4.65
C ASN A 26 16.74 -23.42 3.75
N ASN A 27 16.17 -23.74 2.59
CA ASN A 27 15.20 -22.90 1.93
C ASN A 27 13.98 -22.92 2.86
N ASP A 28 14.08 -22.18 3.96
CA ASP A 28 12.92 -21.60 4.60
C ASP A 28 12.40 -20.54 3.62
N SER A 29 11.79 -21.02 2.53
CA SER A 29 10.87 -20.24 1.75
C SER A 29 9.73 -19.90 2.70
N LYS A 30 9.94 -18.81 3.45
CA LYS A 30 8.93 -18.07 4.17
C LYS A 30 7.79 -17.92 3.18
N ILE A 31 6.73 -18.69 3.38
CA ILE A 31 5.47 -18.52 2.67
C ILE A 31 5.02 -17.13 3.11
N GLU A 32 5.32 -16.11 2.30
CA GLU A 32 4.69 -14.81 2.40
C GLU A 32 3.23 -15.05 2.05
N ILE A 33 2.44 -15.36 3.08
CA ILE A 33 1.00 -15.26 3.01
C ILE A 33 0.75 -13.78 2.73
N SER A 34 0.59 -13.45 1.45
CA SER A 34 0.08 -12.16 1.00
C SER A 34 -1.29 -12.00 1.64
N THR A 35 -1.34 -11.38 2.82
CA THR A 35 -2.58 -11.01 3.46
C THR A 35 -3.26 -10.05 2.50
N ALA A 36 -4.32 -10.52 1.83
CA ALA A 36 -5.07 -9.68 0.92
C ALA A 36 -5.49 -8.41 1.65
N LEU A 37 -5.13 -7.24 1.11
CA LEU A 37 -5.52 -5.95 1.67
C LEU A 37 -7.05 -5.86 1.62
N ASN A 38 -7.69 -5.78 2.78
CA ASN A 38 -9.14 -5.62 2.88
C ASN A 38 -9.47 -4.15 3.03
N LEU A 39 -9.86 -3.51 1.93
CA LEU A 39 -10.31 -2.12 1.96
C LEU A 39 -11.69 -2.03 2.64
N PRO A 40 -11.98 -0.93 3.37
CA PRO A 40 -13.28 -0.74 4.02
C PRO A 40 -14.39 -0.34 3.01
N VAL A 41 -14.05 -0.23 1.73
CA VAL A 41 -14.94 0.15 0.63
C VAL A 41 -14.71 -0.77 -0.57
N SER A 42 -15.79 -1.09 -1.28
CA SER A 42 -15.77 -1.87 -2.52
C SER A 42 -16.91 -1.46 -3.44
N GLY A 43 -16.71 -1.61 -4.75
CA GLY A 43 -17.70 -1.27 -5.77
C GLY A 43 -17.48 0.13 -6.38
N VAL A 44 -18.53 0.64 -7.03
CA VAL A 44 -18.48 1.87 -7.82
C VAL A 44 -19.09 3.03 -7.02
N TYR A 45 -18.38 4.14 -7.01
CA TYR A 45 -18.71 5.36 -6.29
C TYR A 45 -18.65 6.56 -7.23
N GLU A 46 -19.64 7.44 -7.18
CA GLU A 46 -19.77 8.60 -8.06
C GLU A 46 -19.88 9.90 -7.26
N TRP A 47 -19.28 10.96 -7.78
CA TRP A 47 -19.39 12.33 -7.29
C TRP A 47 -19.55 13.27 -8.49
N ASP A 48 -20.67 13.98 -8.54
CA ASP A 48 -20.93 15.02 -9.53
C ASP A 48 -20.61 16.40 -8.95
N PHE A 49 -19.97 17.26 -9.75
CA PHE A 49 -19.60 18.60 -9.34
C PHE A 49 -19.67 19.58 -10.50
N GLU A 50 -19.93 20.84 -10.20
CA GLU A 50 -20.05 21.91 -11.18
C GLU A 50 -18.74 22.68 -11.31
N ILE A 51 -18.31 22.93 -12.55
CA ILE A 51 -17.27 23.91 -12.85
C ILE A 51 -17.91 25.13 -13.51
N PRO A 52 -17.76 26.35 -12.95
CA PRO A 52 -18.28 27.57 -13.53
C PRO A 52 -17.86 27.73 -15.00
N GLY A 53 -18.85 27.88 -15.89
CA GLY A 53 -18.64 28.03 -17.35
C GLY A 53 -18.38 26.73 -18.12
N LEU A 54 -18.16 25.60 -17.45
CA LEU A 54 -17.95 24.29 -18.08
C LEU A 54 -19.06 23.28 -17.81
N GLY A 55 -19.83 23.47 -16.73
CA GLY A 55 -20.99 22.65 -16.38
C GLY A 55 -20.63 21.49 -15.46
N THR A 56 -21.51 20.48 -15.42
CA THR A 56 -21.36 19.30 -14.57
C THR A 56 -20.23 18.40 -15.07
N GLU A 57 -19.36 18.02 -14.15
CA GLU A 57 -18.35 16.99 -14.28
C GLU A 57 -18.71 15.82 -13.35
N LYS A 58 -18.39 14.60 -13.79
CA LYS A 58 -18.59 13.36 -13.03
C LYS A 58 -17.26 12.72 -12.71
N SER A 59 -17.03 12.43 -11.43
CA SER A 59 -15.92 11.63 -10.94
C SER A 59 -16.43 10.25 -10.54
N THR A 60 -15.89 9.19 -11.13
CA THR A 60 -16.23 7.80 -10.79
C THR A 60 -14.99 7.08 -10.26
N ILE A 61 -15.13 6.43 -9.10
CA ILE A 61 -14.09 5.60 -8.49
C ILE A 61 -14.62 4.18 -8.32
N THR A 62 -13.93 3.20 -8.89
CA THR A 62 -14.21 1.77 -8.67
C THR A 62 -13.16 1.17 -7.76
N PHE A 63 -13.56 0.77 -6.56
CA PHE A 63 -12.71 0.15 -5.56
C PHE A 63 -12.70 -1.38 -5.69
N SER A 64 -11.49 -1.93 -5.72
CA SER A 64 -11.19 -3.33 -5.42
C SER A 64 -9.99 -3.40 -4.48
N ASN A 65 -9.72 -4.58 -3.93
CA ASN A 65 -8.60 -4.78 -2.99
C ASN A 65 -7.21 -4.63 -3.63
N THR A 66 -7.11 -4.67 -4.97
CA THR A 66 -5.81 -4.64 -5.69
C THR A 66 -5.68 -3.44 -6.62
N ILE A 67 -6.80 -2.96 -7.18
CA ILE A 67 -6.83 -1.86 -8.14
C ILE A 67 -7.96 -0.89 -7.77
N VAL A 68 -7.66 0.40 -7.87
CA VAL A 68 -8.64 1.48 -7.90
C VAL A 68 -8.65 2.06 -9.31
N LEU A 69 -9.82 2.10 -9.95
CA LEU A 69 -10.01 2.78 -11.23
C LEU A 69 -10.61 4.17 -10.96
N GLN A 70 -9.99 5.21 -11.49
CA GLN A 70 -10.55 6.55 -11.53
C GLN A 70 -10.96 6.87 -12.96
N GLU A 71 -12.17 7.39 -13.11
CA GLU A 71 -12.67 8.02 -14.33
C GLU A 71 -13.19 9.41 -13.99
N MET A 72 -12.92 10.40 -14.85
CA MET A 72 -13.51 11.72 -14.79
C MET A 72 -14.02 12.10 -16.17
N LYS A 73 -15.29 12.50 -16.24
CA LYS A 73 -16.02 12.79 -17.46
C LYS A 73 -16.82 14.08 -17.34
N GLY A 74 -16.67 14.94 -18.33
CA GLY A 74 -17.46 16.15 -18.53
C GLY A 74 -16.78 17.01 -19.58
N LYS A 75 -17.02 18.32 -19.56
CA LYS A 75 -16.45 19.23 -20.56
C LYS A 75 -14.98 19.55 -20.24
N ALA A 76 -14.64 19.65 -18.96
CA ALA A 76 -13.28 19.91 -18.49
C ALA A 76 -12.42 18.64 -18.44
N TYR A 77 -13.04 17.50 -18.12
CA TYR A 77 -12.31 16.25 -17.92
C TYR A 77 -12.74 15.15 -18.88
N ASN A 78 -11.75 14.46 -19.44
CA ASN A 78 -11.93 13.19 -20.14
C ASN A 78 -10.74 12.29 -19.81
N THR A 79 -10.69 11.78 -18.58
CA THR A 79 -9.55 10.99 -18.09
C THR A 79 -10.01 9.69 -17.49
N LYS A 80 -9.18 8.66 -17.68
CA LYS A 80 -9.37 7.34 -17.10
C LYS A 80 -8.01 6.72 -16.80
N TYR A 81 -7.79 6.31 -15.57
CA TYR A 81 -6.54 5.71 -15.15
C TYR A 81 -6.74 4.75 -13.98
N ARG A 82 -5.82 3.81 -13.87
CA ARG A 82 -5.82 2.76 -12.84
C ARG A 82 -4.70 3.04 -11.85
N MET A 83 -4.92 2.63 -10.63
CA MET A 83 -3.94 2.70 -9.56
C MET A 83 -3.92 1.37 -8.80
N LYS A 84 -2.74 0.83 -8.56
CA LYS A 84 -2.53 -0.36 -7.73
C LYS A 84 -2.61 0.03 -6.26
N VAL A 85 -3.30 -0.78 -5.45
CA VAL A 85 -3.31 -0.66 -4.00
C VAL A 85 -1.98 -1.16 -3.46
N VAL A 86 -1.25 -0.28 -2.77
CA VAL A 86 0.07 -0.58 -2.21
C VAL A 86 -0.05 -0.91 -0.73
N SER A 87 -0.82 -0.13 0.02
CA SER A 87 -1.06 -0.35 1.44
C SER A 87 -2.36 0.29 1.89
N TYR A 88 -2.85 -0.14 3.06
CA TYR A 88 -3.98 0.46 3.75
C TYR A 88 -3.68 0.54 5.25
N ASP A 89 -3.79 1.74 5.81
CA ASP A 89 -3.76 1.99 7.24
C ASP A 89 -5.19 2.13 7.77
N SER A 90 -5.61 1.14 8.58
CA SER A 90 -6.95 1.10 9.15
C SER A 90 -7.19 2.12 10.28
N LYS A 91 -6.14 2.69 10.89
CA LYS A 91 -6.26 3.71 11.93
C LYS A 91 -6.56 5.07 11.31
N THR A 92 -5.81 5.45 10.27
CA THR A 92 -5.99 6.74 9.59
C THR A 92 -6.95 6.67 8.41
N LYS A 93 -7.43 5.46 8.08
CA LYS A 93 -8.22 5.18 6.87
C LYS A 93 -7.52 5.67 5.59
N LYS A 94 -6.19 5.53 5.54
CA LYS A 94 -5.36 5.94 4.40
C LYS A 94 -5.09 4.76 3.50
N ILE A 95 -5.30 4.95 2.20
CA ILE A 95 -4.88 4.04 1.15
C ILE A 95 -3.72 4.69 0.40
N VAL A 96 -2.61 3.98 0.27
CA VAL A 96 -1.52 4.37 -0.62
C VAL A 96 -1.67 3.63 -1.93
N LEU A 97 -1.67 4.39 -3.01
CA LEU A 97 -1.86 3.87 -4.36
C LEU A 97 -0.66 4.22 -5.24
N GLU A 98 -0.35 3.35 -6.19
CA GLU A 98 0.65 3.57 -7.25
C GLU A 98 -0.06 3.63 -8.59
N GLY A 99 0.13 4.70 -9.35
CA GLY A 99 -0.42 4.83 -10.69
C GLY A 99 0.17 3.77 -11.63
N VAL A 100 -0.68 3.20 -12.48
CA VAL A 100 -0.24 2.29 -13.55
C VAL A 100 -0.54 2.91 -14.92
N ASP A 101 -0.01 2.29 -15.97
CA ASP A 101 -0.21 2.74 -17.36
C ASP A 101 0.16 4.22 -17.55
N SER A 102 -0.82 5.06 -17.92
CA SER A 102 -0.65 6.51 -18.15
C SER A 102 -0.26 7.30 -16.90
N LYS A 103 -0.33 6.71 -15.71
CA LYS A 103 0.06 7.31 -14.43
C LYS A 103 1.25 6.61 -13.77
N LYS A 104 2.02 5.80 -14.52
CA LYS A 104 3.23 5.14 -14.00
C LYS A 104 4.20 6.16 -13.40
N GLY A 105 4.71 5.86 -12.21
CA GLY A 105 5.62 6.74 -11.46
C GLY A 105 4.94 7.77 -10.57
N LYS A 106 3.60 7.86 -10.60
CA LYS A 106 2.82 8.66 -9.64
C LYS A 106 2.36 7.82 -8.47
N TYR A 107 2.27 8.45 -7.31
CA TYR A 107 1.74 7.86 -6.09
C TYR A 107 0.61 8.72 -5.54
N TYR A 108 -0.29 8.10 -4.79
CA TYR A 108 -1.44 8.79 -4.22
C TYR A 108 -1.63 8.43 -2.76
N ALA A 109 -1.97 9.43 -1.96
CA ALA A 109 -2.56 9.23 -0.64
C ALA A 109 -4.05 9.51 -0.75
N MET A 110 -4.88 8.49 -0.52
CA MET A 110 -6.33 8.59 -0.50
C MET A 110 -6.83 8.35 0.92
N PHE A 111 -7.58 9.29 1.49
CA PHE A 111 -8.19 9.13 2.80
C PHE A 111 -9.69 8.95 2.66
N LEU A 112 -10.23 8.09 3.52
CA LEU A 112 -11.66 7.83 3.63
C LEU A 112 -12.17 8.30 4.99
N LYS A 113 -13.34 8.95 5.03
CA LYS A 113 -14.08 9.18 6.28
C LYS A 113 -15.59 9.04 6.04
N ASP A 114 -16.34 8.93 7.12
CA ASP A 114 -17.81 8.82 7.10
C ASP A 114 -18.29 7.68 6.18
N ILE A 115 -17.62 6.53 6.27
CA ILE A 115 -17.88 5.35 5.45
C ILE A 115 -19.20 4.73 5.86
N THR A 116 -20.15 4.66 4.93
CA THR A 116 -21.44 3.99 5.10
C THR A 116 -21.64 2.93 4.01
N SER A 117 -22.75 2.19 4.05
CA SER A 117 -23.11 1.26 2.97
C SER A 117 -23.43 1.93 1.63
N LYS A 118 -23.70 3.25 1.64
CA LYS A 118 -24.16 4.02 0.49
C LYS A 118 -23.21 5.14 0.07
N SER A 119 -22.25 5.53 0.90
CA SER A 119 -21.38 6.67 0.61
C SER A 119 -20.08 6.64 1.40
N THR A 120 -19.11 7.42 0.96
CA THR A 120 -17.89 7.73 1.71
C THR A 120 -17.40 9.12 1.30
N MET A 121 -16.77 9.84 2.22
CA MET A 121 -16.02 11.04 1.87
C MET A 121 -14.59 10.67 1.50
N ILE A 122 -14.07 11.27 0.43
CA ILE A 122 -12.75 10.97 -0.12
C ILE A 122 -11.95 12.25 -0.25
N TYR A 123 -10.71 12.21 0.23
CA TYR A 123 -9.65 13.16 -0.09
C TYR A 123 -8.55 12.42 -0.85
N LYS A 124 -7.97 13.04 -1.89
CA LYS A 124 -6.90 12.42 -2.69
C LYS A 124 -5.84 13.46 -3.05
N ALA A 125 -4.58 13.15 -2.75
CA ALA A 125 -3.41 13.92 -3.20
C ALA A 125 -2.47 13.05 -4.06
N GLU A 126 -1.84 13.66 -5.08
CA GLU A 126 -0.87 13.03 -5.99
C GLU A 126 0.57 13.43 -5.59
N PHE A 127 1.51 12.49 -5.69
CA PHE A 127 2.91 12.64 -5.31
C PHE A 127 3.83 11.99 -6.35
N GLU A 128 5.08 12.48 -6.45
CA GLU A 128 6.12 11.89 -7.31
C GLU A 128 6.80 10.67 -6.69
N THR A 129 6.74 10.52 -5.36
CA THR A 129 7.39 9.41 -4.66
C THR A 129 6.45 8.67 -3.73
N LYS A 130 6.70 7.37 -3.55
CA LYS A 130 5.99 6.55 -2.58
C LYS A 130 6.18 7.08 -1.15
N SER A 131 7.40 7.52 -0.83
CA SER A 131 7.73 7.96 0.53
C SER A 131 6.90 9.17 0.95
N ASP A 132 6.64 10.11 0.03
CA ASP A 132 5.84 11.29 0.33
C ASP A 132 4.37 10.92 0.55
N ALA A 133 3.80 10.05 -0.30
CA ALA A 133 2.45 9.52 -0.10
C ALA A 133 2.30 8.75 1.23
N ASP A 134 3.32 7.96 1.62
CA ASP A 134 3.36 7.23 2.88
C ASP A 134 3.43 8.17 4.10
N LYS A 135 4.16 9.29 4.00
CA LYS A 135 4.33 10.26 5.09
C LYS A 135 3.22 11.30 5.16
N PHE A 136 2.45 11.46 4.08
CA PHE A 136 1.38 12.44 4.03
C PHE A 136 0.34 12.15 5.12
N ALA A 137 0.11 13.16 5.97
CA ALA A 137 -0.78 13.10 7.11
C ALA A 137 -2.24 13.26 6.66
N ARG A 138 -3.17 12.77 7.48
CA ARG A 138 -4.60 13.00 7.23
C ARG A 138 -4.87 14.51 7.25
N PRO A 139 -5.47 15.08 6.19
CA PRO A 139 -5.79 16.49 6.17
C PRO A 139 -6.92 16.82 7.16
N ALA A 140 -7.00 18.09 7.57
CA ALA A 140 -8.10 18.61 8.37
C ALA A 140 -9.45 18.39 7.67
N ASP A 141 -10.53 18.31 8.45
CA ASP A 141 -11.86 17.96 7.94
C ASP A 141 -12.47 19.02 7.03
N ASP A 142 -11.98 20.26 7.11
CA ASP A 142 -12.37 21.43 6.33
C ASP A 142 -11.37 21.80 5.21
N ASN A 143 -10.28 21.04 5.06
CA ASN A 143 -9.24 21.31 4.06
C ASN A 143 -9.82 21.36 2.63
N LYS A 144 -9.39 22.37 1.86
CA LYS A 144 -9.85 22.64 0.49
C LYS A 144 -8.77 22.39 -0.59
N GLU A 145 -7.55 22.06 -0.20
CA GLU A 145 -6.47 21.73 -1.12
C GLU A 145 -6.76 20.39 -1.81
N ASN A 146 -6.18 20.17 -3.00
CA ASN A 146 -6.37 18.93 -3.76
C ASN A 146 -7.86 18.59 -3.99
N HIS A 147 -8.68 19.61 -4.25
CA HIS A 147 -10.14 19.51 -4.39
C HIS A 147 -10.89 19.15 -3.10
N GLY A 148 -10.22 19.15 -1.95
CA GLY A 148 -10.82 18.93 -0.63
C GLY A 148 -11.47 17.56 -0.45
N TRP A 149 -12.33 17.47 0.57
CA TRP A 149 -13.13 16.28 0.85
C TRP A 149 -14.42 16.27 0.02
N ASN A 150 -14.61 15.23 -0.78
CA ASN A 150 -15.79 15.09 -1.64
C ASN A 150 -16.61 13.86 -1.25
N ILE A 151 -17.94 14.01 -1.26
CA ILE A 151 -18.86 12.92 -0.93
C ILE A 151 -19.09 12.12 -2.20
N TYR A 152 -18.67 10.85 -2.16
CA TYR A 152 -18.99 9.91 -3.21
C TYR A 152 -20.13 8.98 -2.78
N THR A 153 -21.10 8.80 -3.67
CA THR A 153 -22.26 7.92 -3.46
C THR A 153 -22.08 6.63 -4.22
N LYS A 154 -22.39 5.50 -3.58
CA LYS A 154 -22.32 4.17 -4.16
C LYS A 154 -23.45 3.99 -5.18
N LYS A 155 -23.10 3.42 -6.34
CA LYS A 155 -24.04 3.04 -7.39
C LYS A 155 -24.72 1.69 -7.11
#